data_AF-A0A919ZFG1-F1
#
_entry.id   AF-A0A919ZFG1-F1
#
_cell.length_a   1.000
_cell.length_b   1.000
_cell.length_c   1.000
_cell.angle_alpha   90.00
_cell.angle_beta   90.00
_cell.angle_gamma   90.00
#
_symmetry.space_group_name_H-M   'P 1'
#
loop_
_entity.id
_entity.type
_entity.pdbx_description
1 polymer ?
#
loop_
_entity_poly.entity_id
_entity_poly.type
_entity_poly.pdbx_seq_one_letter_code
_entity_poly.pdbx_strand_id
1 'polypeptide(L)'
;MEKAIYGMAMPLNDSYYDFDPASNTFTIDKTNPDAVIIDGYVGATMNHDFSRTLGLTGENLILQKNERGVFFKLIPDSPSGLSAYKKVKRGALRHCSCCYFVRKAPRNVQAEQMAAASASAVGIKENIIVREYRKIILYEVCLTNNPANKATFCTIDKDHPLLQGLKWDEHPAGGKDLSPVGRSERTNGGTS
;
A
#
# COMPACT_ATOMS: atom_id res chain seq x y z
N MET A 1 20.07 9.68 15.28
CA MET A 1 19.15 8.69 14.70
C MET A 1 18.05 9.44 13.97
N GLU A 2 17.83 9.15 12.68
CA GLU A 2 16.78 9.76 11.86
C GLU A 2 15.40 9.47 12.45
N LYS A 3 14.49 10.45 12.47
CA LYS A 3 13.10 10.21 12.86
C LYS A 3 12.35 9.70 11.65
N ALA A 4 11.90 8.46 11.70
CA ALA A 4 11.10 7.86 10.63
C ALA A 4 9.98 6.98 11.21
N ILE A 5 8.90 6.85 10.44
CA ILE A 5 7.84 5.87 10.65
C ILE A 5 7.98 4.83 9.55
N TYR A 6 8.09 3.57 9.93
CA TYR A 6 8.13 2.44 9.02
C TYR A 6 6.84 1.64 9.12
N GLY A 7 6.49 0.88 8.10
CA GLY A 7 5.35 -0.02 8.20
C GLY A 7 5.09 -0.87 6.97
N MET A 8 4.11 -1.76 7.09
CA MET A 8 3.59 -2.59 6.00
C MET A 8 2.14 -2.19 5.73
N ALA A 9 1.91 -1.48 4.63
CA ALA A 9 0.61 -0.92 4.26
C ALA A 9 -0.32 -1.94 3.58
N MET A 10 0.26 -2.95 2.92
CA MET A 10 -0.48 -4.00 2.24
C MET A 10 0.27 -5.33 2.36
N PRO A 11 -0.23 -6.32 3.12
CA PRO A 11 0.29 -7.68 3.05
C PRO A 11 -0.14 -8.34 1.72
N LEU A 12 0.80 -8.96 0.99
CA LEU A 12 0.49 -9.61 -0.30
C LEU A 12 0.26 -11.11 -0.17
N ASN A 13 0.65 -11.69 0.96
CA ASN A 13 0.42 -13.09 1.31
C ASN A 13 -0.96 -13.34 1.97
N ASP A 14 -1.84 -12.34 1.95
CA ASP A 14 -3.19 -12.41 2.51
C ASP A 14 -4.25 -12.32 1.40
N SER A 15 -5.48 -12.68 1.74
CA SER A 15 -6.64 -12.61 0.86
C SER A 15 -7.75 -11.78 1.47
N TYR A 16 -8.43 -10.99 0.63
CA TYR A 16 -9.65 -10.31 1.02
C TYR A 16 -10.82 -11.24 0.73
N TYR A 17 -11.76 -11.36 1.67
CA TYR A 17 -12.95 -12.18 1.46
C TYR A 17 -14.21 -11.39 1.76
N ASP A 18 -15.27 -11.73 1.03
CA ASP A 18 -16.61 -11.19 1.22
C ASP A 18 -17.61 -12.35 1.13
N PHE A 19 -18.69 -12.25 1.89
CA PHE A 19 -19.76 -13.24 1.90
C PHE A 19 -21.07 -12.58 1.51
N ASP A 20 -21.69 -13.09 0.44
CA ASP A 20 -23.04 -12.70 0.03
C ASP A 20 -24.05 -13.74 0.55
N PRO A 21 -24.88 -13.39 1.55
CA PRO A 21 -25.88 -14.31 2.09
C PRO A 21 -26.99 -14.63 1.09
N ALA A 22 -27.29 -13.75 0.13
CA ALA A 22 -28.39 -13.96 -0.80
C ALA A 22 -28.07 -15.06 -1.83
N SER A 23 -26.81 -15.14 -2.25
CA SER A 23 -26.31 -16.17 -3.15
C SER A 23 -25.54 -17.29 -2.46
N ASN A 24 -25.45 -17.26 -1.12
CA ASN A 24 -24.67 -18.18 -0.29
C ASN A 24 -23.24 -18.38 -0.83
N THR A 25 -22.57 -17.27 -1.18
CA THR A 25 -21.29 -17.28 -1.90
C THR A 25 -20.20 -16.53 -1.14
N PHE A 26 -19.07 -17.21 -0.93
CA PHE A 26 -17.81 -16.57 -0.57
C PHE A 26 -17.06 -16.14 -1.82
N THR A 27 -16.70 -14.86 -1.89
CA THR A 27 -15.73 -14.37 -2.86
C THR A 27 -14.41 -14.12 -2.17
N ILE A 28 -13.35 -14.74 -2.66
CA ILE A 28 -11.98 -14.58 -2.18
C ILE A 28 -11.18 -13.89 -3.28
N ASP A 29 -10.73 -12.66 -3.00
CA ASP A 29 -9.81 -11.92 -3.86
C ASP A 29 -8.38 -12.07 -3.32
N LYS A 30 -7.53 -12.70 -4.13
CA LYS A 30 -6.11 -12.88 -3.85
C LYS A 30 -5.28 -11.80 -4.52
N THR A 31 -4.25 -11.36 -3.81
CA THR A 31 -3.28 -10.42 -4.38
C THR A 31 -2.20 -11.17 -5.17
N ASN A 32 -1.99 -10.75 -6.42
CA ASN A 32 -0.81 -11.12 -7.18
C ASN A 32 0.28 -10.05 -6.95
N PRO A 33 1.44 -10.38 -6.34
CA PRO A 33 2.51 -9.41 -6.10
C PRO A 33 3.00 -8.69 -7.36
N ASP A 34 3.00 -9.36 -8.51
CA ASP A 34 3.43 -8.79 -9.79
C ASP A 34 2.41 -7.79 -10.35
N ALA A 35 1.15 -7.90 -9.93
CA ALA A 35 0.10 -6.95 -10.32
C ALA A 35 0.20 -5.60 -9.61
N VAL A 36 0.99 -5.50 -8.53
CA VAL A 36 1.13 -4.27 -7.73
C VAL A 36 2.05 -3.28 -8.43
N ILE A 37 1.47 -2.13 -8.75
CA ILE A 37 2.12 -0.95 -9.29
C ILE A 37 1.96 0.17 -8.27
N ILE A 38 3.09 0.72 -7.83
CA ILE A 38 3.13 1.91 -6.98
C ILE A 38 3.00 3.11 -7.92
N ASP A 39 1.97 3.94 -7.72
CA ASP A 39 1.83 5.17 -8.50
C ASP A 39 3.01 6.11 -8.26
N GLY A 40 3.35 6.96 -9.23
CA GLY A 40 4.45 7.92 -9.10
C GLY A 40 4.19 8.98 -8.03
N TYR A 41 2.92 9.19 -7.69
CA TYR A 41 2.49 10.20 -6.71
C TYR A 41 1.56 9.57 -5.67
N VAL A 42 2.15 8.93 -4.65
CA VAL A 42 1.44 8.35 -3.51
C VAL A 42 1.55 9.29 -2.32
N GLY A 43 0.41 9.56 -1.68
CA GLY A 43 0.35 10.32 -0.43
C GLY A 43 0.34 9.43 0.81
N ALA A 44 1.03 9.88 1.85
CA ALA A 44 0.85 9.39 3.21
C ALA A 44 -0.14 10.29 3.95
N THR A 45 -1.23 9.76 4.47
CA THR A 45 -2.26 10.54 5.18
C THR A 45 -2.50 10.03 6.61
N MET A 46 -3.32 10.76 7.37
CA MET A 46 -3.86 10.29 8.64
C MET A 46 -5.35 9.94 8.46
N ASN A 47 -5.74 8.71 8.78
CA ASN A 47 -7.15 8.25 8.72
C ASN A 47 -7.86 8.54 7.38
N HIS A 48 -7.18 8.35 6.25
CA HIS A 48 -7.72 8.62 4.90
C HIS A 48 -8.18 10.08 4.66
N ASP A 49 -7.66 11.01 5.45
CA ASP A 49 -7.93 12.44 5.29
C ASP A 49 -6.83 13.10 4.46
N PHE A 50 -7.11 13.36 3.18
CA PHE A 50 -6.19 14.02 2.25
C PHE A 50 -5.89 15.48 2.62
N SER A 51 -6.66 16.11 3.52
CA SER A 51 -6.29 17.42 4.10
C SER A 51 -5.18 17.28 5.16
N ARG A 52 -4.93 16.06 5.63
CA ARG A 52 -3.91 15.69 6.62
C ARG A 52 -2.80 14.85 6.02
N THR A 53 -2.26 15.32 4.90
CA THR A 53 -1.06 14.75 4.29
C THR A 53 0.13 14.88 5.23
N LEU A 54 0.83 13.76 5.43
CA LEU A 54 2.02 13.61 6.24
C LEU A 54 3.28 13.52 5.38
N GLY A 55 3.12 13.09 4.13
CA GLY A 55 4.22 12.99 3.18
C GLY A 55 3.80 12.55 1.78
N LEU A 56 4.73 12.63 0.85
CA LEU A 56 4.53 12.35 -0.58
C LEU A 56 5.73 11.58 -1.14
N THR A 57 5.48 10.69 -2.09
CA THR A 57 6.57 10.02 -2.82
C THR A 57 7.39 11.04 -3.60
N GLY A 58 8.71 10.85 -3.60
CA GLY A 58 9.66 11.81 -4.19
C GLY A 58 10.08 12.92 -3.22
N GLU A 59 9.40 13.06 -2.09
CA GLU A 59 9.78 13.97 -1.01
C GLU A 59 10.22 13.15 0.21
N ASN A 60 9.32 12.92 1.16
CA ASN A 60 9.61 12.34 2.45
C ASN A 60 8.93 10.97 2.69
N LEU A 61 8.23 10.43 1.69
CA LEU A 61 7.67 9.09 1.68
C LEU A 61 8.44 8.19 0.69
N ILE A 62 8.92 7.06 1.19
CA ILE A 62 9.58 6.03 0.41
C ILE A 62 8.72 4.78 0.48
N LEU A 63 8.45 4.17 -0.68
CA LEU A 63 7.69 2.93 -0.80
C LEU A 63 8.57 1.83 -1.39
N GLN A 64 8.47 0.63 -0.83
CA GLN A 64 9.13 -0.56 -1.33
C GLN A 64 8.15 -1.72 -1.37
N LYS A 65 8.37 -2.62 -2.33
CA LYS A 65 7.59 -3.85 -2.47
C LYS A 65 8.54 -5.04 -2.41
N ASN A 66 8.14 -6.09 -1.71
CA ASN A 66 8.71 -7.42 -1.86
C ASN A 66 7.57 -8.46 -1.82
N GLU A 67 7.91 -9.75 -1.80
CA GLU A 67 6.90 -10.83 -1.82
C GLU A 67 5.96 -10.83 -0.62
N ARG A 68 6.36 -10.24 0.51
CA ARG A 68 5.52 -10.18 1.72
C ARG A 68 4.52 -9.04 1.68
N GLY A 69 4.85 -7.93 1.04
CA GLY A 69 4.09 -6.70 1.26
C GLY A 69 4.53 -5.50 0.44
N VAL A 70 3.68 -4.47 0.47
CA VAL A 70 4.08 -3.08 0.25
C VAL A 70 4.41 -2.44 1.59
N PHE A 71 5.61 -1.91 1.68
CA PHE A 71 6.18 -1.28 2.86
C PHE A 71 6.45 0.20 2.59
N PHE A 72 6.52 0.98 3.67
CA PHE A 72 6.82 2.39 3.60
C PHE A 72 7.83 2.82 4.67
N LYS A 73 8.55 3.89 4.36
CA LYS A 73 9.32 4.74 5.28
C LYS A 73 8.83 6.17 5.08
N LEU A 74 8.35 6.80 6.14
CA LEU A 74 7.92 8.19 6.17
C LEU A 74 8.84 8.99 7.10
N ILE A 75 9.50 10.00 6.57
CA ILE A 75 10.38 10.91 7.30
C ILE A 75 9.58 12.17 7.64
N PRO A 76 9.16 12.39 8.89
CA PRO A 76 8.31 13.53 9.20
C PRO A 76 9.08 14.86 9.13
N ASP A 77 8.59 15.77 8.29
CA ASP A 77 9.13 17.11 8.04
C ASP A 77 8.15 18.24 8.41
N SER A 78 6.94 17.88 8.81
CA SER A 78 5.85 18.81 9.18
C SER A 78 5.38 18.61 10.63
N PRO A 79 4.69 19.60 11.23
CA PRO A 79 4.10 19.45 12.56
C PRO A 79 3.11 18.28 12.67
N SER A 80 2.30 18.05 11.63
CA SER A 80 1.38 16.90 11.54
C SER A 80 2.15 15.58 11.48
N GLY A 81 3.18 15.48 10.65
CA GLY A 81 4.07 14.33 10.57
C GLY A 81 4.76 14.04 11.91
N LEU A 82 5.33 15.06 12.57
CA LEU A 82 5.98 14.91 13.87
C LEU A 82 4.99 14.47 14.96
N SER A 83 3.75 14.94 14.90
CA SER A 83 2.66 14.47 15.77
C SER A 83 2.34 12.99 15.53
N ALA A 84 2.24 12.57 14.26
CA ALA A 84 2.07 11.17 13.89
C ALA A 84 3.22 10.29 14.42
N TYR A 85 4.47 10.72 14.23
CA TYR A 85 5.65 10.02 14.76
C TYR A 85 5.59 9.85 16.27
N LYS A 86 5.23 10.88 17.03
CA LYS A 86 5.04 10.79 18.48
C LYS A 86 3.95 9.79 18.86
N LYS A 87 2.86 9.72 18.09
CA LYS A 87 1.77 8.74 18.31
C LYS A 87 2.24 7.31 18.05
N VAL A 88 3.01 7.06 16.99
CA VAL A 88 3.59 5.73 16.71
C VAL A 88 4.59 5.35 17.79
N LYS A 89 5.52 6.27 18.14
CA LYS A 89 6.54 6.07 19.18
C LYS A 89 5.96 5.63 20.53
N ARG A 90 4.81 6.18 20.93
CA ARG A 90 4.13 5.83 22.19
C ARG A 90 3.10 4.70 22.05
N GLY A 91 2.99 4.08 20.88
CA GLY A 91 2.02 3.02 20.61
C GLY A 91 0.56 3.48 20.59
N ALA A 92 0.28 4.77 20.41
CA ALA A 92 -1.08 5.29 20.23
C ALA A 92 -1.58 5.16 18.78
N LEU A 93 -0.68 4.89 17.83
CA LEU A 93 -0.96 4.65 16.43
C LEU A 93 -0.12 3.45 15.98
N ARG A 94 -0.76 2.31 15.70
CA ARG A 94 -0.05 1.03 15.54
C ARG A 94 -0.21 0.40 14.16
N HIS A 95 -1.19 0.84 13.39
CA HIS A 95 -1.54 0.26 12.10
C HIS A 95 -1.51 1.29 10.99
N CYS A 96 -1.66 0.80 9.77
CA CYS A 96 -1.82 1.59 8.56
C CYS A 96 -2.81 0.90 7.64
N SER A 97 -3.28 1.62 6.63
CA SER A 97 -4.06 1.07 5.55
C SER A 97 -3.54 1.65 4.24
N CYS A 98 -4.14 1.27 3.14
CA CYS A 98 -3.88 1.89 1.85
C CYS A 98 -5.17 2.00 1.05
N CYS A 99 -5.18 2.96 0.12
CA CYS A 99 -6.18 3.02 -0.94
C CYS A 99 -5.53 2.69 -2.28
N TYR A 100 -6.24 1.89 -3.06
CA TYR A 100 -5.74 1.37 -4.32
C TYR A 100 -6.89 1.08 -5.28
N PHE A 101 -6.62 1.23 -6.58
CA PHE A 101 -7.53 0.78 -7.62
C PHE A 101 -7.15 -0.64 -8.04
N VAL A 102 -8.14 -1.53 -8.11
CA VAL A 102 -7.94 -2.90 -8.60
C VAL A 102 -8.61 -3.12 -9.95
N ARG A 103 -7.96 -3.90 -10.79
CA ARG A 103 -8.61 -4.62 -11.90
C ARG A 103 -8.54 -6.12 -11.60
N LYS A 104 -9.70 -6.73 -11.38
CA LYS A 104 -9.81 -8.17 -11.13
C LYS A 104 -9.52 -8.96 -12.41
N ALA A 105 -8.83 -10.08 -12.27
CA ALA A 105 -8.70 -11.09 -13.30
C ALA A 105 -10.00 -11.90 -13.45
N PRO A 106 -10.15 -12.69 -14.52
CA PRO A 106 -11.15 -13.75 -14.58
C PRO A 106 -11.03 -14.72 -13.39
N ARG A 107 -12.09 -15.49 -13.15
CA ARG A 107 -12.15 -16.50 -12.08
C ARG A 107 -11.00 -17.50 -12.19
N ASN A 108 -10.41 -17.83 -11.05
CA ASN A 108 -9.42 -18.90 -10.94
C ASN A 108 -10.14 -20.21 -10.57
N VAL A 109 -10.64 -20.92 -11.59
CA VAL A 109 -11.44 -22.15 -11.41
C VAL A 109 -10.68 -23.25 -10.67
N GLN A 110 -9.37 -23.36 -10.87
CA GLN A 110 -8.56 -24.36 -10.18
C GLN A 110 -8.47 -24.05 -8.67
N ALA A 111 -8.23 -22.79 -8.31
CA ALA A 111 -8.22 -22.37 -6.90
C ALA A 111 -9.61 -22.50 -6.25
N GLU A 112 -10.69 -22.25 -7.01
CA GLU A 112 -12.07 -22.48 -6.55
C GLU A 112 -12.31 -23.94 -6.19
N GLN A 113 -11.90 -24.88 -7.05
CA GLN A 113 -12.04 -26.32 -6.79
C GLN A 113 -11.27 -26.76 -5.54
N MET A 114 -10.03 -26.29 -5.38
CA MET A 114 -9.22 -26.59 -4.19
C MET A 114 -9.85 -26.03 -2.91
N ALA A 115 -10.33 -24.79 -2.96
CA ALA A 115 -11.00 -24.15 -1.83
C ALA A 115 -12.32 -24.84 -1.48
N ALA A 116 -13.12 -25.19 -2.50
CA ALA A 116 -14.38 -25.92 -2.32
C ALA A 116 -14.17 -27.32 -1.73
N ALA A 117 -13.14 -28.05 -2.17
CA ALA A 117 -12.79 -29.35 -1.59
C ALA A 117 -12.40 -29.23 -0.11
N SER A 118 -11.60 -28.22 0.23
CA SER A 118 -11.15 -27.95 1.60
C SER A 118 -12.31 -27.53 2.51
N ALA A 119 -13.19 -26.66 2.02
CA ALA A 119 -14.40 -26.21 2.70
C ALA A 119 -15.38 -27.37 2.95
N SER A 120 -15.62 -28.21 1.93
CA SER A 120 -16.51 -29.36 2.04
C SER A 120 -16.02 -30.37 3.08
N ALA A 121 -14.70 -30.55 3.23
CA ALA A 121 -14.11 -31.45 4.22
C ALA A 121 -14.41 -31.04 5.67
N VAL A 122 -14.75 -29.78 5.92
CA VAL A 122 -15.14 -29.25 7.24
C VAL A 122 -16.64 -28.90 7.33
N GLY A 123 -17.44 -29.34 6.35
CA GLY A 123 -18.90 -29.19 6.35
C GLY A 123 -19.43 -27.84 5.85
N ILE A 124 -18.58 -26.99 5.28
CA ILE A 124 -18.95 -25.73 4.61
C ILE A 124 -19.53 -26.08 3.23
N LYS A 125 -20.73 -25.59 2.93
CA LYS A 125 -21.51 -25.93 1.71
C LYS A 125 -21.73 -24.72 0.78
N GLU A 126 -21.11 -23.60 1.11
CA GLU A 126 -21.18 -22.34 0.40
C GLU A 126 -20.48 -22.43 -0.97
N ASN A 127 -20.95 -21.63 -1.91
CA ASN A 127 -20.26 -21.46 -3.18
C ASN A 127 -18.98 -20.65 -2.95
N ILE A 128 -17.86 -21.06 -3.57
CA ILE A 128 -16.61 -20.33 -3.44
C ILE A 128 -16.16 -19.84 -4.82
N ILE A 129 -15.96 -18.54 -4.92
CA ILE A 129 -15.39 -17.86 -6.08
C ILE A 129 -14.02 -17.33 -5.68
N VAL A 130 -12.99 -17.67 -6.46
CA VAL A 130 -11.62 -17.20 -6.24
C VAL A 130 -11.23 -16.35 -7.43
N ARG A 131 -10.78 -15.13 -7.14
CA ARG A 131 -10.27 -14.19 -8.14
C ARG A 131 -8.89 -13.75 -7.73
N GLU A 132 -8.10 -13.36 -8.72
CA GLU A 132 -6.81 -12.73 -8.51
C GLU A 132 -6.84 -11.30 -9.04
N TYR A 133 -6.07 -10.42 -8.44
CA TYR A 133 -5.90 -9.08 -8.99
C TYR A 133 -4.93 -9.11 -10.17
N ARG A 134 -5.38 -8.61 -11.33
CA ARG A 134 -4.54 -8.45 -12.53
C ARG A 134 -3.72 -7.16 -12.47
N LYS A 135 -4.24 -6.13 -11.79
CA LYS A 135 -3.58 -4.85 -11.60
C LYS A 135 -4.03 -4.24 -10.28
N ILE A 136 -3.09 -3.71 -9.51
CA ILE A 136 -3.33 -2.93 -8.29
C ILE A 136 -2.52 -1.64 -8.45
N ILE A 137 -3.19 -0.49 -8.45
CA ILE A 137 -2.55 0.83 -8.49
C ILE A 137 -2.69 1.44 -7.11
N LEU A 138 -1.59 1.46 -6.35
CA LEU A 138 -1.54 2.10 -5.04
C LEU A 138 -1.41 3.61 -5.20
N TYR A 139 -2.29 4.38 -4.57
CA TYR A 139 -2.25 5.85 -4.60
C TYR A 139 -2.25 6.50 -3.21
N GLU A 140 -2.44 5.73 -2.14
CA GLU A 140 -2.38 6.23 -0.77
C GLU A 140 -1.85 5.18 0.22
N VAL A 141 -1.03 5.62 1.17
CA VAL A 141 -0.81 4.95 2.45
C VAL A 141 -1.42 5.81 3.55
N CYS A 142 -2.19 5.24 4.47
CA CYS A 142 -2.75 5.99 5.59
C CYS A 142 -2.27 5.41 6.92
N LEU A 143 -1.96 6.27 7.89
CA LEU A 143 -1.75 5.83 9.27
C LEU A 143 -3.11 5.84 9.99
N THR A 144 -3.49 4.71 10.60
CA THR A 144 -4.77 4.56 11.28
C THR A 144 -4.73 3.45 12.35
N ASN A 145 -5.72 3.39 13.23
CA ASN A 145 -5.93 2.23 14.12
C ASN A 145 -7.09 1.35 13.67
N ASN A 146 -7.78 1.71 12.58
CA ASN A 146 -8.89 0.94 12.01
C ASN A 146 -8.53 0.48 10.60
N PRO A 147 -7.48 -0.35 10.43
CA PRO A 147 -7.05 -0.76 9.11
C PRO A 147 -8.06 -1.72 8.49
N ALA A 148 -8.17 -1.73 7.15
CA ALA A 148 -8.95 -2.74 6.44
C ALA A 148 -8.35 -4.15 6.66
N ASN A 149 -7.02 -4.24 6.80
CA ASN A 149 -6.32 -5.47 7.11
C ASN A 149 -5.52 -5.33 8.42
N LYS A 150 -5.79 -6.19 9.40
CA LYS A 150 -5.16 -6.14 10.74
C LYS A 150 -3.70 -6.60 10.78
N ALA A 151 -3.19 -7.26 9.73
CA ALA A 151 -1.79 -7.65 9.61
C ALA A 151 -0.86 -6.47 9.22
N THR A 152 -1.43 -5.31 8.89
CA THR A 152 -0.68 -4.07 8.68
C THR A 152 -0.11 -3.53 9.99
N PHE A 153 0.97 -2.77 9.93
CA PHE A 153 1.59 -2.19 11.12
C PHE A 153 2.37 -0.90 10.81
N CYS A 154 2.61 -0.12 11.86
CA CYS A 154 3.51 1.03 11.87
C CYS A 154 4.45 0.93 13.08
N THR A 155 5.71 1.30 12.89
CA THR A 155 6.74 1.29 13.93
C THR A 155 7.72 2.45 13.73
N ILE A 156 8.48 2.79 14.77
CA ILE A 156 9.66 3.67 14.66
C ILE A 156 10.97 2.88 14.69
N ASP A 157 10.89 1.57 14.91
CA ASP A 157 12.03 0.66 14.96
C ASP A 157 12.45 0.28 13.52
N LYS A 158 13.61 0.78 13.07
CA LYS A 158 14.18 0.47 11.75
C LYS A 158 14.52 -1.03 11.63
N ASP A 159 14.81 -1.68 12.76
CA ASP A 159 15.30 -3.06 12.81
C ASP A 159 14.18 -4.07 13.12
N HIS A 160 12.93 -3.63 13.07
CA HIS A 160 11.77 -4.47 13.34
C HIS A 160 11.82 -5.73 12.45
N PRO A 161 11.61 -6.96 12.99
CA PRO A 161 11.80 -8.21 12.24
C PRO A 161 11.01 -8.29 10.94
N LEU A 162 9.82 -7.68 10.91
CA LEU A 162 8.98 -7.63 9.71
C LEU A 162 9.52 -6.72 8.60
N LEU A 163 10.53 -5.88 8.85
CA LEU A 163 11.17 -4.99 7.88
C LEU A 163 12.48 -5.57 7.31
N GLN A 164 12.91 -6.74 7.78
CA GLN A 164 14.14 -7.38 7.29
C GLN A 164 14.11 -7.59 5.77
N GLY A 165 15.24 -7.31 5.12
CA GLY A 165 15.39 -7.40 3.66
C GLY A 165 14.99 -6.15 2.88
N LEU A 166 14.43 -5.12 3.54
CA LEU A 166 14.14 -3.82 2.92
C LEU A 166 15.38 -2.93 2.93
N LYS A 167 15.56 -2.15 1.87
CA LYS A 167 16.75 -1.33 1.65
C LYS A 167 16.41 0.15 1.60
N TRP A 168 16.17 0.74 2.75
CA TRP A 168 15.61 2.09 2.87
C TRP A 168 16.47 3.24 2.35
N ASP A 169 17.77 3.01 2.23
CA ASP A 169 18.75 4.03 1.89
C ASP A 169 19.07 4.01 0.37
N GLU A 170 18.52 3.06 -0.39
CA GLU A 170 18.53 3.05 -1.85
C GLU A 170 17.28 3.79 -2.36
N HIS A 171 17.45 4.94 -3.03
CA HIS A 171 16.36 5.58 -3.76
C HIS A 171 15.78 4.57 -4.76
N PRO A 172 14.45 4.37 -4.82
CA PRO A 172 13.87 3.44 -5.79
C PRO A 172 14.23 3.91 -7.20
N ALA A 173 14.95 3.05 -7.93
CA ALA A 173 15.19 3.19 -9.35
C ALA A 173 13.82 3.22 -10.07
N GLY A 174 13.27 4.41 -10.30
CA GLY A 174 11.90 4.54 -10.79
C GLY A 174 11.28 5.93 -10.66
N GLY A 175 11.87 6.84 -9.89
CA GLY A 175 11.55 8.26 -10.03
C GLY A 175 12.05 8.76 -11.38
N LYS A 176 11.21 8.67 -12.42
CA LYS A 176 11.46 9.46 -13.63
C LYS A 176 11.56 10.90 -13.19
N ASP A 177 12.71 11.49 -13.50
CA ASP A 177 13.04 12.89 -13.40
C ASP A 177 11.84 13.74 -13.86
N LEU A 178 11.09 14.29 -12.91
CA LEU A 178 10.10 15.34 -13.19
C LEU A 178 10.85 16.67 -13.22
N SER A 179 11.87 16.76 -14.08
CA SER A 179 12.43 18.05 -14.44
C SER A 179 11.32 18.88 -15.09
N PRO A 180 11.07 20.13 -14.66
CA PRO A 180 10.04 20.96 -15.26
C PRO A 180 10.36 21.13 -16.74
N VAL A 181 9.39 20.79 -17.60
CA VAL A 181 9.44 21.03 -19.04
C VAL A 181 9.92 22.45 -19.27
N GLY A 182 11.05 22.57 -19.97
CA GLY A 182 11.76 23.83 -20.17
C GLY A 182 10.81 24.95 -20.58
N ARG A 183 10.78 26.02 -19.78
CA ARG A 183 10.32 27.32 -20.24
C ARG A 183 11.22 27.68 -21.42
N SER A 184 10.69 27.63 -22.64
CA SER A 184 11.41 28.15 -23.79
C SER A 184 11.70 29.63 -23.51
N GLU A 185 12.97 29.97 -23.39
CA GLU A 185 13.42 31.35 -23.48
C GLU A 185 12.96 31.89 -24.83
N ARG A 186 11.99 32.80 -24.81
CA ARG A 186 11.73 33.65 -25.98
C ARG A 186 12.89 34.62 -26.08
N THR A 187 13.86 34.27 -26.91
CA THR A 187 14.82 35.24 -27.44
C THR A 187 14.06 36.20 -28.37
N ASN A 188 13.68 37.37 -27.86
CA ASN A 188 13.37 38.51 -28.71
C ASN A 188 14.70 39.16 -29.12
N GLY A 189 15.31 38.62 -30.18
CA GLY A 189 16.25 39.37 -31.00
C GLY A 189 15.47 40.32 -31.89
N GLY A 190 15.71 41.62 -31.75
CA GLY A 190 15.23 42.61 -32.70
C GLY A 190 16.01 42.58 -34.01
N THR A 191 15.38 43.02 -35.09
CA THR A 191 15.75 44.20 -35.91
C THR A 191 15.07 44.11 -37.27
N SER A 192 14.27 45.13 -37.58
CA SER A 192 14.36 45.95 -38.80
C SER A 192 13.40 47.13 -38.64
#